data_AF-A0A0U5JZA7-F1
#
_entry.id   AF-A0A0U5JZA7-F1
#
_cell.length_a   1.000
_cell.length_b   1.000
_cell.length_c   1.000
_cell.angle_alpha   90.00
_cell.angle_beta   90.00
_cell.angle_gamma   90.00
#
_symmetry.space_group_name_H-M   'P 1'
#
loop_
_entity.id
_entity.type
_entity.pdbx_description
1 polymer ?
#
loop_
_entity_poly.entity_id
_entity_poly.type
_entity_poly.pdbx_seq_one_letter_code
_entity_poly.pdbx_strand_id
1 'polypeptide(L)'
;MVTTYAALGRGINLHYSIDAETLTELVKSKNGVTIGKQMQNLSKDIDGEYLEAPTHIATWIGRGDEQFSIKKMLHIIGEQDALYGNGHITRATYRKNLYAYINGGPVNNYRQNDLQPVKVAGSVYMEQALGRMARTNIKSSRPLVLIDNAAKKNLLSNYLNNKRTTLEMAAVLAHITGREAELEKEKATLLHEKLNMANEIQHRFTVWLPSQLQQDRQGTKELWQRARELILKHPFGDAAPVTIQRLHWQFEKAVNKYYFSIEGDYSRLLAIDAAPIQNYNQHQFDFSHYGKTLNKIYEANSWLKEDFDLLGYYHDFEKPHHYQLLPGIFNNFYRPALSEEVFKVICKYLGIKVYPMADNEFELFDCYLQTKDKKKVFVDIKDYNEITNATEQTEVFKKARLKLANCTENNPVYFINFRQLQPNSKYEQKLFSPQSDRQFFTCSSMFLANGKLNSQLAKNLLDYFE
;
A
#
# COMPACT_ATOMS: atom_id res chain seq x y z
N MET A 1 17.99 -43.44 -15.01
CA MET A 1 17.87 -43.30 -13.53
C MET A 1 16.82 -42.24 -13.20
N VAL A 2 15.94 -42.52 -12.22
CA VAL A 2 14.91 -41.57 -11.71
C VAL A 2 15.27 -41.19 -10.27
N THR A 3 15.16 -39.91 -9.91
CA THR A 3 15.50 -39.41 -8.57
C THR A 3 14.48 -38.38 -8.07
N THR A 4 14.66 -37.87 -6.84
CA THR A 4 13.82 -36.83 -6.22
C THR A 4 14.67 -35.64 -5.77
N TYR A 5 14.13 -34.42 -5.81
CA TYR A 5 14.88 -33.22 -5.42
C TYR A 5 15.42 -33.29 -3.98
N ALA A 6 14.75 -33.99 -3.04
CA ALA A 6 15.23 -34.14 -1.66
C ALA A 6 16.56 -34.92 -1.59
N ALA A 7 16.77 -35.89 -2.49
CA ALA A 7 18.03 -36.58 -2.64
C ALA A 7 19.11 -35.69 -3.29
N LEU A 8 18.71 -34.82 -4.21
CA LEU A 8 19.60 -33.92 -4.94
C LEU A 8 20.05 -32.70 -4.12
N GLY A 9 19.18 -32.19 -3.24
CA GLY A 9 19.46 -31.06 -2.34
C GLY A 9 20.52 -31.36 -1.27
N ARG A 10 20.85 -32.63 -1.05
CA ARG A 10 21.95 -33.08 -0.16
C ARG A 10 23.35 -32.94 -0.78
N GLY A 11 23.46 -32.29 -1.94
CA GLY A 11 24.74 -32.09 -2.65
C GLY A 11 25.25 -33.33 -3.38
N ILE A 12 24.41 -34.36 -3.58
CA ILE A 12 24.80 -35.56 -4.31
C ILE A 12 24.84 -35.23 -5.81
N ASN A 13 26.06 -35.15 -6.33
CA ASN A 13 26.28 -35.03 -7.77
C ASN A 13 26.22 -36.42 -8.38
N LEU A 14 25.13 -36.73 -9.08
CA LEU A 14 24.90 -38.03 -9.74
C LEU A 14 25.50 -38.06 -11.15
N HIS A 15 26.43 -37.14 -11.43
CA HIS A 15 27.15 -37.06 -12.69
C HIS A 15 28.10 -38.26 -12.81
N TYR A 16 27.89 -39.11 -13.82
CA TYR A 16 28.73 -40.27 -14.08
C TYR A 16 29.28 -40.25 -15.52
N SER A 17 30.47 -40.83 -15.68
CA SER A 17 31.11 -40.97 -16.99
C SER A 17 30.48 -42.14 -17.76
N ILE A 18 30.36 -42.00 -19.08
CA ILE A 18 29.89 -43.04 -19.98
C ILE A 18 31.01 -43.37 -20.97
N ASP A 19 31.32 -44.66 -21.16
CA ASP A 19 32.26 -45.09 -22.19
C ASP A 19 31.67 -45.02 -23.60
N ALA A 20 32.54 -45.07 -24.62
CA ALA A 20 32.14 -44.92 -26.02
C ALA A 20 31.24 -46.06 -26.53
N GLU A 21 31.35 -47.26 -25.96
CA GLU A 21 30.56 -48.43 -26.35
C GLU A 21 29.11 -48.28 -25.88
N THR A 22 28.93 -47.95 -24.61
CA THR A 22 27.63 -47.63 -23.99
C THR A 22 26.95 -46.46 -24.70
N LEU A 23 27.69 -45.41 -25.08
CA LEU A 23 27.14 -44.31 -25.87
C LEU A 23 26.62 -44.79 -27.23
N THR A 24 27.40 -45.63 -27.91
CA THR A 24 27.03 -46.17 -29.22
C THR A 24 25.76 -47.01 -29.14
N GLU A 25 25.60 -47.81 -28.09
CA GLU A 25 24.39 -48.58 -27.83
C GLU A 25 23.18 -47.70 -27.50
N LEU A 26 23.34 -46.67 -26.68
CA LEU A 26 22.27 -45.73 -26.34
C LEU A 26 21.75 -44.99 -27.58
N VAL A 27 22.65 -44.58 -28.47
CA VAL A 27 22.27 -43.91 -29.73
C VAL A 27 21.63 -44.90 -30.71
N LYS A 28 22.21 -46.10 -30.90
CA LYS A 28 21.65 -47.13 -31.79
C LYS A 28 20.26 -47.59 -31.38
N SER A 29 20.04 -47.77 -30.08
CA SER A 29 18.75 -48.16 -29.51
C SER A 29 17.71 -47.02 -29.48
N LYS A 30 18.06 -45.83 -29.99
CA LYS A 30 17.25 -44.61 -29.92
C LYS A 30 16.85 -44.24 -28.49
N ASN A 31 17.62 -44.66 -27.50
CA ASN A 31 17.40 -44.36 -26.08
C ASN A 31 18.26 -43.18 -25.60
N GLY A 32 19.21 -42.71 -26.41
CA GLY A 32 20.04 -41.55 -26.12
C GLY A 32 20.22 -40.61 -27.31
N VAL A 33 20.43 -39.32 -27.02
CA VAL A 33 20.75 -38.27 -28.00
C VAL A 33 21.97 -37.50 -27.51
N THR A 34 22.89 -37.18 -28.41
CA THR A 34 24.05 -36.32 -28.12
C THR A 34 23.72 -34.89 -28.53
N ILE A 35 23.89 -33.93 -27.62
CA ILE A 35 23.68 -32.51 -27.85
C ILE A 35 25.04 -31.81 -27.86
N GLY A 36 25.36 -31.14 -28.97
CA GLY A 36 26.63 -30.45 -29.19
C GLY A 36 27.66 -31.26 -29.99
N LYS A 37 28.64 -30.57 -30.59
CA LYS A 37 29.67 -31.16 -31.47
C LYS A 37 30.92 -31.68 -30.74
N GLN A 38 31.10 -31.32 -29.47
CA GLN A 38 32.30 -31.67 -28.69
C GLN A 38 32.04 -32.94 -27.86
N MET A 39 32.75 -34.01 -28.20
CA MET A 39 32.75 -35.31 -27.50
C MET A 39 33.69 -35.34 -26.29
N GLN A 40 34.12 -34.19 -25.77
CA GLN A 40 34.99 -34.14 -24.59
C GLN A 40 34.14 -34.29 -23.33
N ASN A 41 34.53 -35.24 -22.46
CA ASN A 41 33.84 -35.63 -21.23
C ASN A 41 32.43 -36.20 -21.44
N LEU A 42 32.36 -37.42 -21.99
CA LEU A 42 31.13 -38.22 -22.10
C LEU A 42 30.57 -38.49 -20.71
N SER A 43 29.55 -37.72 -20.36
CA SER A 43 28.95 -37.75 -19.04
C SER A 43 27.44 -37.66 -19.14
N LYS A 44 26.78 -38.22 -18.12
CA LYS A 44 25.34 -38.23 -17.96
C LYS A 44 24.98 -38.02 -16.50
N ASP A 45 23.84 -37.39 -16.27
CA ASP A 45 23.27 -37.17 -14.94
C ASP A 45 21.98 -38.01 -14.85
N ILE A 46 20.83 -37.38 -14.73
CA ILE A 46 19.54 -38.07 -14.55
C ILE A 46 18.73 -38.13 -15.85
N ASP A 47 17.99 -39.23 -16.02
CA ASP A 47 17.11 -39.48 -17.18
C ASP A 47 15.66 -39.08 -16.91
N GLY A 48 15.33 -38.90 -15.65
CA GLY A 48 13.99 -38.57 -15.21
C GLY A 48 13.99 -38.09 -13.76
N GLU A 49 12.92 -37.39 -13.42
CA GLU A 49 12.75 -36.74 -12.11
C GLU A 49 11.32 -37.01 -11.62
N TYR A 50 11.20 -37.35 -10.35
CA TYR A 50 9.92 -37.36 -9.63
C TYR A 50 9.82 -36.09 -8.78
N LEU A 51 8.85 -35.23 -9.12
CA LEU A 51 8.58 -33.97 -8.44
C LEU A 51 7.50 -34.16 -7.38
N GLU A 52 7.92 -34.19 -6.12
CA GLU A 52 7.04 -34.04 -4.95
C GLU A 52 6.87 -32.56 -4.58
N ALA A 53 5.91 -32.24 -3.71
CA ALA A 53 5.72 -30.86 -3.24
C ALA A 53 6.87 -30.46 -2.28
N PRO A 54 7.60 -29.36 -2.56
CA PRO A 54 8.58 -28.80 -1.66
C PRO A 54 8.02 -28.59 -0.26
N THR A 55 8.66 -29.20 0.72
CA THR A 55 8.37 -29.01 2.15
C THR A 55 9.44 -28.13 2.79
N HIS A 56 9.13 -27.51 3.92
CA HIS A 56 10.08 -26.73 4.73
C HIS A 56 10.71 -25.50 4.02
N ILE A 57 10.04 -24.93 3.01
CA ILE A 57 10.49 -23.67 2.39
C ILE A 57 10.41 -22.51 3.39
N ALA A 58 9.26 -22.37 4.06
CA ALA A 58 9.10 -21.42 5.14
C ALA A 58 9.60 -22.04 6.45
N THR A 59 10.20 -21.20 7.30
CA THR A 59 10.80 -21.67 8.56
C THR A 59 9.72 -22.21 9.49
N TRP A 60 9.86 -23.46 9.97
CA TRP A 60 8.92 -24.07 10.90
C TRP A 60 9.44 -24.12 12.34
N ILE A 61 8.52 -23.94 13.29
CA ILE A 61 8.74 -24.20 14.72
C ILE A 61 7.63 -25.08 15.26
N GLY A 62 8.03 -26.27 15.70
CA GLY A 62 7.17 -27.20 16.43
C GLY A 62 7.14 -26.91 17.91
N ARG A 63 6.10 -27.43 18.58
CA ARG A 63 6.16 -27.63 20.03
C ARG A 63 7.23 -28.70 20.30
N GLY A 64 8.29 -28.34 21.03
CA GLY A 64 9.36 -29.27 21.40
C GLY A 64 10.66 -29.16 20.58
N ASP A 65 10.85 -28.11 19.77
CA ASP A 65 12.19 -27.78 19.27
C ASP A 65 13.08 -27.36 20.45
N GLU A 66 13.83 -28.30 21.01
CA GLU A 66 14.69 -28.10 22.20
C GLU A 66 15.87 -27.14 21.95
N GLN A 67 16.11 -26.72 20.70
CA GLN A 67 17.13 -25.73 20.37
C GLN A 67 16.53 -24.41 19.88
N PHE A 68 16.09 -23.61 20.85
CA PHE A 68 15.90 -22.16 20.70
C PHE A 68 17.26 -21.49 20.40
N SER A 69 17.65 -21.41 19.13
CA SER A 69 18.85 -20.64 18.72
C SER A 69 18.48 -19.21 18.31
N ILE A 70 19.29 -18.24 18.72
CA ILE A 70 19.19 -16.83 18.29
C ILE A 70 19.17 -16.71 16.77
N LYS A 71 19.89 -17.59 16.06
CA LYS A 71 19.89 -17.64 14.59
C LYS A 71 18.51 -17.94 14.01
N LYS A 72 17.80 -18.92 14.58
CA LYS A 72 16.43 -19.29 14.14
C LYS A 72 15.45 -18.15 14.44
N MET A 73 15.66 -17.43 15.55
CA MET A 73 14.89 -16.23 15.91
C MET A 73 15.01 -15.12 14.87
N LEU A 74 16.24 -14.72 14.57
CA LEU A 74 16.50 -13.66 13.60
C LEU A 74 15.97 -14.03 12.21
N HIS A 75 16.06 -15.31 11.83
CA HIS A 75 15.51 -15.79 10.57
C HIS A 75 13.99 -15.65 10.49
N ILE A 76 13.26 -16.01 11.56
CA ILE A 76 11.80 -15.89 11.59
C ILE A 76 11.35 -14.44 11.61
N ILE A 77 12.01 -13.59 12.41
CA ILE A 77 11.71 -12.16 12.42
C ILE A 77 11.93 -11.58 11.02
N GLY A 78 13.09 -11.85 10.40
CA GLY A 78 13.39 -11.41 9.05
C GLY A 78 12.41 -11.94 7.99
N GLU A 79 12.01 -13.21 8.08
CA GLU A 79 11.01 -13.81 7.18
C GLU A 79 9.64 -13.15 7.35
N GLN A 80 9.17 -12.97 8.58
CA GLN A 80 7.90 -12.29 8.86
C GLN A 80 7.93 -10.82 8.44
N ASP A 81 9.04 -10.12 8.67
CA ASP A 81 9.26 -8.73 8.25
C ASP A 81 9.22 -8.62 6.72
N ALA A 82 9.86 -9.54 6.00
CA ALA A 82 9.85 -9.57 4.55
C ALA A 82 8.44 -9.89 4.00
N LEU A 83 7.75 -10.88 4.56
CA LEU A 83 6.39 -11.22 4.13
C LEU A 83 5.42 -10.07 4.39
N TYR A 84 5.54 -9.41 5.54
CA TYR A 84 4.72 -8.27 5.90
C TYR A 84 5.04 -7.02 5.05
N GLY A 85 6.33 -6.69 4.91
CA GLY A 85 6.80 -5.53 4.15
C GLY A 85 6.43 -5.58 2.67
N ASN A 86 6.23 -6.77 2.11
CA ASN A 86 5.79 -7.00 0.74
C ASN A 86 4.28 -7.30 0.62
N GLY A 87 3.49 -7.24 1.71
CA GLY A 87 2.03 -7.40 1.68
C GLY A 87 1.49 -8.82 1.59
N HIS A 88 2.36 -9.83 1.61
CA HIS A 88 1.97 -11.25 1.58
C HIS A 88 1.15 -11.65 2.81
N ILE A 89 1.34 -10.96 3.94
CA ILE A 89 0.56 -11.16 5.15
C ILE A 89 0.06 -9.82 5.71
N THR A 90 -1.10 -9.86 6.37
CA THR A 90 -1.65 -8.70 7.09
C THR A 90 -0.85 -8.39 8.37
N ARG A 91 -0.91 -7.16 8.89
CA ARG A 91 -0.35 -6.83 10.21
C ARG A 91 -0.91 -7.68 11.34
N ALA A 92 -2.19 -8.05 11.29
CA ALA A 92 -2.79 -8.93 12.29
C ALA A 92 -2.11 -10.31 12.28
N THR A 93 -1.87 -10.87 11.09
CA THR A 93 -1.14 -12.12 10.91
C THR A 93 0.31 -11.98 11.37
N TYR A 94 1.01 -10.93 10.95
CA TYR A 94 2.38 -10.64 11.37
C TYR A 94 2.53 -10.56 12.90
N ARG A 95 1.69 -9.75 13.56
CA ARG A 95 1.68 -9.63 15.04
C ARG A 95 1.36 -10.96 15.72
N LYS A 96 0.37 -11.69 15.21
CA LYS A 96 0.00 -13.01 15.76
C LYS A 96 1.15 -13.99 15.66
N ASN A 97 1.84 -14.02 14.51
CA ASN A 97 2.96 -14.94 14.28
C ASN A 97 4.16 -14.59 15.17
N LEU A 98 4.52 -13.31 15.27
CA LEU A 98 5.60 -12.87 16.18
C LEU A 98 5.24 -13.11 17.65
N TYR A 99 4.01 -12.86 18.06
CA TYR A 99 3.57 -13.11 19.44
C TYR A 99 3.59 -14.60 19.77
N ALA A 100 3.10 -15.46 18.87
CA ALA A 100 3.19 -16.90 19.03
C ALA A 100 4.65 -17.34 19.16
N TYR A 101 5.52 -16.79 18.31
CA TYR A 101 6.95 -17.07 18.32
C TYR A 101 7.64 -16.68 19.65
N ILE A 102 7.47 -15.43 20.10
CA ILE A 102 8.08 -14.91 21.33
C ILE A 102 7.66 -15.73 22.56
N ASN A 103 6.41 -16.22 22.58
CA ASN A 103 5.86 -16.97 23.70
C ASN A 103 6.03 -18.49 23.58
N GLY A 104 6.88 -18.98 22.65
CA GLY A 104 7.13 -20.42 22.47
C GLY A 104 5.92 -21.22 21.99
N GLY A 105 4.89 -20.53 21.48
CA GLY A 105 3.70 -21.14 20.91
C GLY A 105 3.94 -21.60 19.46
N PRO A 106 3.16 -22.57 18.97
CA PRO A 106 3.25 -22.98 17.58
C PRO A 106 2.86 -21.81 16.67
N VAL A 107 3.75 -21.43 15.75
CA VAL A 107 3.40 -20.51 14.66
C VAL A 107 2.66 -21.35 13.62
N ASN A 108 1.39 -21.03 13.39
CA ASN A 108 0.53 -21.83 12.52
C ASN A 108 0.86 -21.54 11.03
N ASN A 109 1.96 -22.13 10.56
CA ASN A 109 2.54 -21.88 9.24
C ASN A 109 1.87 -22.67 8.11
N TYR A 110 0.82 -23.45 8.39
CA TYR A 110 0.10 -24.21 7.36
C TYR A 110 -0.40 -23.33 6.21
N ARG A 111 -0.74 -22.05 6.49
CA ARG A 111 -1.13 -21.06 5.47
C ARG A 111 0.06 -20.36 4.80
N GLN A 112 1.27 -20.41 5.36
CA GLN A 112 2.45 -19.79 4.75
C GLN A 112 2.91 -20.55 3.50
N ASN A 113 2.73 -21.88 3.48
CA ASN A 113 3.02 -22.70 2.29
C ASN A 113 2.16 -22.34 1.07
N ASP A 114 1.03 -21.65 1.28
CA ASP A 114 0.17 -21.18 0.21
C ASP A 114 0.50 -19.76 -0.26
N LEU A 115 1.40 -19.05 0.43
CA LEU A 115 1.82 -17.70 0.05
C LEU A 115 2.59 -17.74 -1.28
N GLN A 116 2.35 -16.74 -2.12
CA GLN A 116 2.99 -16.62 -3.41
C GLN A 116 4.53 -16.72 -3.36
N PRO A 117 5.27 -16.02 -2.47
CA PRO A 117 6.73 -16.14 -2.41
C PRO A 117 7.21 -17.56 -2.05
N VAL A 118 6.46 -18.27 -1.22
CA VAL A 118 6.77 -19.67 -0.86
C VAL A 118 6.52 -20.59 -2.04
N LYS A 119 5.44 -20.36 -2.79
CA LYS A 119 5.17 -21.08 -4.03
C LYS A 119 6.24 -20.82 -5.09
N VAL A 120 6.67 -19.57 -5.27
CA VAL A 120 7.75 -19.16 -6.19
C VAL A 120 9.05 -19.86 -5.83
N ALA A 121 9.44 -19.84 -4.54
CA ALA A 121 10.61 -20.57 -4.09
C ALA A 121 10.50 -22.08 -4.40
N GLY A 122 9.31 -22.66 -4.21
CA GLY A 122 9.04 -24.05 -4.61
C GLY A 122 9.17 -24.28 -6.12
N SER A 123 8.70 -23.35 -6.95
CA SER A 123 8.89 -23.40 -8.41
C SER A 123 10.36 -23.41 -8.78
N VAL A 124 11.18 -22.60 -8.10
CA VAL A 124 12.63 -22.53 -8.31
C VAL A 124 13.30 -23.85 -7.96
N TYR A 125 12.93 -24.48 -6.84
CA TYR A 125 13.45 -25.81 -6.48
C TYR A 125 13.11 -26.86 -7.53
N MET A 126 11.86 -26.88 -8.02
CA MET A 126 11.44 -27.82 -9.08
C MET A 126 12.20 -27.58 -10.39
N GLU A 127 12.35 -26.33 -10.80
CA GLU A 127 13.09 -26.00 -12.02
C GLU A 127 14.58 -26.38 -11.89
N GLN A 128 15.20 -26.18 -10.72
CA GLN A 128 16.58 -26.61 -10.48
C GLN A 128 16.73 -28.13 -10.57
N ALA A 129 15.74 -28.90 -10.07
CA ALA A 129 15.73 -30.35 -10.18
C ALA A 129 15.62 -30.80 -11.65
N LEU A 130 14.65 -30.27 -12.40
CA LEU A 130 14.52 -30.54 -13.84
C LEU A 130 15.75 -30.08 -14.64
N GLY A 131 16.33 -28.95 -14.27
CA GLY A 131 17.53 -28.40 -14.91
C GLY A 131 18.74 -29.32 -14.81
N ARG A 132 18.78 -30.30 -13.89
CA ARG A 132 19.82 -31.33 -13.87
C ARG A 132 19.77 -32.25 -15.09
N MET A 133 18.57 -32.57 -15.57
CA MET A 133 18.37 -33.32 -16.82
C MET A 133 18.97 -32.57 -18.01
N ALA A 134 19.08 -31.23 -17.93
CA ALA A 134 19.64 -30.37 -18.97
C ALA A 134 21.17 -30.17 -18.90
N ARG A 135 21.89 -30.60 -17.84
CA ARG A 135 23.33 -30.26 -17.64
C ARG A 135 24.34 -31.00 -18.53
N THR A 136 24.08 -32.25 -18.91
CA THR A 136 25.08 -33.10 -19.61
C THR A 136 24.86 -33.20 -21.13
N ASN A 137 25.89 -33.50 -21.91
CA ASN A 137 25.76 -33.54 -23.38
C ASN A 137 25.02 -34.79 -23.89
N ILE A 138 24.92 -35.84 -23.07
CA ILE A 138 24.17 -37.06 -23.40
C ILE A 138 22.81 -36.99 -22.69
N LYS A 139 21.73 -37.07 -23.47
CA LYS A 139 20.34 -37.05 -22.99
C LYS A 139 19.63 -38.36 -23.25
N SER A 140 18.63 -38.70 -22.44
CA SER A 140 17.62 -39.68 -22.82
C SER A 140 16.81 -39.15 -24.00
N SER A 141 16.46 -40.01 -24.95
CA SER A 141 15.54 -39.65 -26.04
C SER A 141 14.10 -39.42 -25.54
N ARG A 142 13.77 -39.98 -24.36
CA ARG A 142 12.48 -39.87 -23.69
C ARG A 142 12.70 -39.59 -22.20
N PRO A 143 12.93 -38.33 -21.81
CA PRO A 143 12.98 -37.96 -20.41
C PRO A 143 11.65 -38.25 -19.71
N LEU A 144 11.70 -38.89 -18.53
CA LEU A 144 10.50 -39.20 -17.75
C LEU A 144 10.35 -38.20 -16.60
N VAL A 145 9.32 -37.38 -16.64
CA VAL A 145 8.96 -36.49 -15.52
C VAL A 145 7.65 -36.96 -14.91
N LEU A 146 7.70 -37.31 -13.63
CA LEU A 146 6.53 -37.70 -12.84
C LEU A 146 6.24 -36.60 -11.82
N ILE A 147 4.99 -36.17 -11.69
CA ILE A 147 4.62 -35.03 -10.84
C ILE A 147 3.50 -35.43 -9.91
N ASP A 148 3.73 -35.29 -8.61
CA ASP A 148 2.69 -35.42 -7.61
C ASP A 148 1.63 -34.30 -7.78
N ASN A 149 0.35 -34.63 -7.63
CA ASN A 149 -0.71 -33.63 -7.66
C ASN A 149 -0.48 -32.50 -6.64
N ALA A 150 0.09 -32.81 -5.47
CA ALA A 150 0.41 -31.81 -4.46
C ALA A 150 1.49 -30.81 -4.93
N ALA A 151 2.37 -31.20 -5.85
CA ALA A 151 3.45 -30.37 -6.38
C ALA A 151 2.93 -29.33 -7.39
N LYS A 152 1.80 -29.59 -8.05
CA LYS A 152 1.22 -28.70 -9.07
C LYS A 152 0.98 -27.28 -8.58
N LYS A 153 0.60 -27.12 -7.30
CA LYS A 153 0.37 -25.80 -6.67
C LYS A 153 1.59 -24.87 -6.66
N ASN A 154 2.80 -25.42 -6.86
CA ASN A 154 4.05 -24.68 -6.92
C ASN A 154 4.48 -24.37 -8.35
N LEU A 155 3.72 -24.75 -9.39
CA LEU A 155 4.07 -24.52 -10.79
C LEU A 155 3.41 -23.23 -11.31
N LEU A 156 3.84 -22.10 -10.74
CA LEU A 156 3.27 -20.78 -10.98
C LEU A 156 3.56 -20.29 -12.41
N SER A 157 2.53 -20.35 -13.25
CA SER A 157 2.74 -20.16 -14.69
C SER A 157 3.11 -18.72 -15.06
N ASN A 158 2.62 -17.70 -14.34
CA ASN A 158 3.01 -16.31 -14.57
C ASN A 158 4.48 -16.04 -14.24
N TYR A 159 4.96 -16.58 -13.11
CA TYR A 159 6.36 -16.43 -12.72
C TYR A 159 7.30 -17.11 -13.72
N LEU A 160 6.95 -18.33 -14.16
CA LEU A 160 7.78 -19.14 -15.04
C LEU A 160 7.75 -18.67 -16.51
N ASN A 161 6.62 -18.14 -16.99
CA ASN A 161 6.52 -17.55 -18.33
C ASN A 161 7.32 -16.24 -18.46
N ASN A 162 7.44 -15.48 -17.38
CA ASN A 162 8.11 -14.17 -17.38
C ASN A 162 9.63 -14.27 -17.19
N LYS A 163 10.19 -15.48 -17.19
CA LYS A 163 11.64 -15.70 -17.12
C LYS A 163 12.06 -16.74 -18.16
N ARG A 164 13.37 -16.81 -18.41
CA ARG A 164 13.95 -17.91 -19.18
C ARG A 164 13.85 -19.19 -18.37
N THR A 165 13.16 -20.20 -18.90
CA THR A 165 13.03 -21.52 -18.28
C THR A 165 13.68 -22.62 -19.14
N THR A 166 13.87 -23.80 -18.55
CA THR A 166 14.39 -24.99 -19.24
C THR A 166 13.33 -25.58 -20.19
N LEU A 167 13.76 -26.33 -21.21
CA LEU A 167 12.83 -26.98 -22.14
C LEU A 167 11.95 -28.01 -21.41
N GLU A 168 12.53 -28.69 -20.42
CA GLU A 168 11.85 -29.66 -19.57
C GLU A 168 10.74 -28.99 -18.75
N MET A 169 11.02 -27.83 -18.13
CA MET A 169 10.02 -27.09 -17.39
C MET A 169 8.93 -26.52 -18.30
N ALA A 170 9.28 -26.03 -19.49
CA ALA A 170 8.31 -25.57 -20.48
C ALA A 170 7.35 -26.71 -20.92
N ALA A 171 7.89 -27.92 -21.13
CA ALA A 171 7.09 -29.10 -21.45
C ALA A 171 6.17 -29.50 -20.30
N VAL A 172 6.64 -29.44 -19.05
CA VAL A 172 5.81 -29.67 -17.85
C VAL A 172 4.65 -28.68 -17.79
N LEU A 173 4.91 -27.39 -17.98
CA LEU A 173 3.87 -26.35 -17.97
C LEU A 173 2.85 -26.51 -19.09
N ALA A 174 3.26 -27.03 -20.25
CA ALA A 174 2.34 -27.32 -21.36
C ALA A 174 1.41 -28.51 -21.07
N HIS A 175 1.84 -29.46 -20.24
CA HIS A 175 1.09 -30.67 -19.91
C HIS A 175 0.13 -30.52 -18.71
N ILE A 176 0.23 -29.44 -17.93
CA ILE A 176 -0.65 -29.22 -16.78
C ILE A 176 -1.98 -28.61 -17.25
N THR A 177 -3.06 -29.37 -17.05
CA THR A 177 -4.44 -28.94 -17.30
C THR A 177 -4.97 -28.08 -16.14
N GLY A 178 -5.90 -27.15 -16.41
CA GLY A 178 -6.51 -26.28 -15.37
C GLY A 178 -5.83 -24.92 -15.16
N ARG A 179 -4.92 -24.53 -16.06
CA ARG A 179 -4.11 -23.31 -15.99
C ARG A 179 -4.92 -22.01 -15.81
N GLU A 180 -6.12 -21.93 -16.39
CA GLU A 180 -6.95 -20.72 -16.31
C GLU A 180 -7.48 -20.46 -14.88
N ALA A 181 -7.96 -21.49 -14.19
CA ALA A 181 -8.44 -21.35 -12.81
C ALA A 181 -7.31 -21.02 -11.83
N GLU A 182 -6.10 -21.55 -12.07
CA GLU A 182 -4.91 -21.21 -11.28
C GLU A 182 -4.45 -19.78 -11.55
N LEU A 183 -4.45 -19.31 -12.81
CA LEU A 183 -4.15 -17.94 -13.17
C LEU A 183 -5.10 -16.93 -12.52
N GLU A 184 -6.40 -17.22 -12.49
CA GLU A 184 -7.39 -16.36 -11.80
C GLU A 184 -7.19 -16.35 -10.28
N LYS A 185 -6.86 -17.50 -9.68
CA LYS A 185 -6.50 -17.57 -8.25
C LYS A 185 -5.22 -16.80 -7.94
N GLU A 186 -4.24 -16.83 -8.83
CA GLU A 186 -3.00 -16.05 -8.72
C GLU A 186 -3.28 -14.55 -8.79
N LYS A 187 -4.08 -14.09 -9.77
CA LYS A 187 -4.50 -12.68 -9.88
C LYS A 187 -5.22 -12.21 -8.62
N ALA A 188 -6.16 -13.02 -8.11
CA ALA A 188 -6.86 -12.70 -6.87
C ALA A 188 -5.92 -12.62 -5.66
N THR A 189 -4.89 -13.47 -5.61
CA THR A 189 -3.87 -13.45 -4.56
C THR A 189 -3.02 -12.18 -4.66
N LEU A 190 -2.51 -11.83 -5.84
CA LEU A 190 -1.73 -10.61 -6.06
C LEU A 190 -2.53 -9.35 -5.73
N LEU A 191 -3.80 -9.32 -6.10
CA LEU A 191 -4.70 -8.22 -5.74
C LEU A 191 -4.86 -8.12 -4.22
N HIS A 192 -5.05 -9.25 -3.53
CA HIS A 192 -5.13 -9.30 -2.07
C HIS A 192 -3.86 -8.77 -1.40
N GLU A 193 -2.68 -9.17 -1.88
CA GLU A 193 -1.39 -8.70 -1.37
C GLU A 193 -1.22 -7.19 -1.56
N LYS A 194 -1.56 -6.69 -2.76
CA LYS A 194 -1.53 -5.25 -3.07
C LYS A 194 -2.48 -4.45 -2.18
N LEU A 195 -3.68 -4.97 -1.92
CA LEU A 195 -4.64 -4.38 -0.96
C LEU A 195 -4.09 -4.37 0.47
N ASN A 196 -3.39 -5.43 0.89
CA ASN A 196 -2.76 -5.46 2.21
C ASN A 196 -1.66 -4.39 2.32
N MET A 197 -0.79 -4.25 1.31
CA MET A 197 0.23 -3.18 1.29
C MET A 197 -0.42 -1.80 1.38
N ALA A 198 -1.46 -1.56 0.58
CA ALA A 198 -2.19 -0.30 0.57
C ALA A 198 -2.78 0.02 1.96
N ASN A 199 -3.39 -0.97 2.62
CA ASN A 199 -3.93 -0.82 3.97
C ASN A 199 -2.86 -0.50 5.02
N GLU A 200 -1.70 -1.12 4.95
CA GLU A 200 -0.60 -0.83 5.89
C GLU A 200 -0.02 0.56 5.69
N ILE A 201 0.16 0.97 4.43
CA ILE A 201 0.62 2.31 4.10
C ILE A 201 -0.39 3.35 4.58
N GLN A 202 -1.68 3.13 4.31
CA GLN A 202 -2.75 3.99 4.79
C GLN A 202 -2.72 4.09 6.31
N HIS A 203 -2.76 2.97 7.04
CA HIS A 203 -2.69 2.97 8.51
C HIS A 203 -1.43 3.66 9.03
N ARG A 204 -0.27 3.47 8.39
CA ARG A 204 0.98 4.11 8.80
C ARG A 204 0.86 5.63 8.79
N PHE A 205 0.30 6.20 7.72
CA PHE A 205 0.20 7.65 7.55
C PHE A 205 -1.02 8.25 8.22
N THR A 206 -2.15 7.56 8.33
CA THR A 206 -3.40 8.14 8.86
C THR A 206 -3.65 7.83 10.33
N VAL A 207 -2.96 6.85 10.92
CA VAL A 207 -3.17 6.44 12.31
C VAL A 207 -1.86 6.43 13.09
N TRP A 208 -0.88 5.64 12.65
CA TRP A 208 0.34 5.43 13.42
C TRP A 208 1.20 6.69 13.49
N LEU A 209 1.56 7.30 12.36
CA LEU A 209 2.42 8.48 12.35
C LEU A 209 1.82 9.64 13.17
N PRO A 210 0.53 10.01 13.00
CA PRO A 210 -0.15 10.98 13.87
C PRO A 210 -0.02 10.68 15.37
N SER A 211 -0.17 9.41 15.77
CA SER A 211 -0.08 9.01 17.17
C SER A 211 1.31 9.21 17.80
N GLN A 212 2.34 9.41 16.98
CA GLN A 212 3.71 9.63 17.44
C GLN A 212 4.07 11.12 17.53
N LEU A 213 3.22 12.02 17.05
CA LEU A 213 3.58 13.44 16.86
C LEU A 213 3.69 14.22 18.18
N GLN A 214 3.00 13.79 19.24
CA GLN A 214 3.05 14.49 20.54
C GLN A 214 4.39 14.34 21.28
N GLN A 215 5.19 13.32 20.96
CA GLN A 215 6.44 13.03 21.68
C GLN A 215 7.69 13.20 20.81
N ASP A 216 7.51 13.69 19.57
CA ASP A 216 8.52 13.82 18.50
C ASP A 216 9.69 12.82 18.59
N ARG A 217 9.34 11.53 18.58
CA ARG A 217 10.35 10.49 18.63
C ARG A 217 11.01 10.39 17.26
N GLN A 218 12.27 10.82 17.15
CA GLN A 218 13.13 10.62 15.97
C GLN A 218 12.70 11.40 14.72
N GLY A 219 12.28 12.67 14.86
CA GLY A 219 11.98 13.54 13.71
C GLY A 219 10.68 13.19 12.99
N THR A 220 9.70 12.62 13.69
CA THR A 220 8.40 12.25 13.13
C THR A 220 7.59 13.47 12.71
N LYS A 221 7.76 14.61 13.41
CA LYS A 221 7.12 15.88 13.02
C LYS A 221 7.63 16.41 11.68
N GLU A 222 8.95 16.40 11.47
CA GLU A 222 9.56 16.81 10.21
C GLU A 222 9.12 15.88 9.07
N LEU A 223 9.14 14.56 9.30
CA LEU A 223 8.64 13.57 8.34
C LEU A 223 7.17 13.83 7.97
N TRP A 224 6.33 14.12 8.96
CA TRP A 224 4.91 14.42 8.77
C TRP A 224 4.70 15.67 7.91
N GLN A 225 5.35 16.78 8.27
CA GLN A 225 5.27 18.04 7.53
C GLN A 225 5.77 17.87 6.09
N ARG A 226 6.92 17.23 5.91
CA ARG A 226 7.52 16.99 4.59
C ARG A 226 6.64 16.08 3.74
N ALA A 227 6.03 15.05 4.32
CA ALA A 227 5.12 14.17 3.59
C ALA A 227 3.85 14.92 3.13
N ARG A 228 3.32 15.84 3.95
CA ARG A 228 2.18 16.70 3.58
C ARG A 228 2.55 17.70 2.49
N GLU A 229 3.72 18.30 2.54
CA GLU A 229 4.18 19.19 1.46
C GLU A 229 4.36 18.42 0.14
N LEU A 230 5.02 17.24 0.19
CA LEU A 230 5.28 16.44 -0.99
C LEU A 230 4.01 15.88 -1.63
N ILE A 231 2.98 15.55 -0.85
CA ILE A 231 1.72 15.04 -1.41
C ILE A 231 0.91 16.12 -2.12
N LEU A 232 1.06 17.39 -1.74
CA LEU A 232 0.46 18.53 -2.45
C LEU A 232 1.17 18.82 -3.77
N LYS A 233 2.48 18.58 -3.84
CA LYS A 233 3.29 18.67 -5.06
C LYS A 233 3.07 17.48 -6.00
N HIS A 234 2.78 16.31 -5.44
CA HIS A 234 2.61 15.06 -6.16
C HIS A 234 1.35 14.30 -5.72
N PRO A 235 0.14 14.84 -5.97
CA PRO A 235 -1.11 14.14 -5.72
C PRO A 235 -1.35 12.98 -6.69
N PHE A 236 -0.53 12.89 -7.74
CA PHE A 236 -0.44 11.76 -8.64
C PHE A 236 1.00 11.23 -8.62
N GLY A 237 1.13 9.90 -8.61
CA GLY A 237 2.40 9.21 -8.39
C GLY A 237 3.31 9.09 -9.62
N ASP A 238 2.94 9.64 -10.78
CA ASP A 238 3.68 9.44 -12.04
C ASP A 238 5.08 10.10 -12.01
N ALA A 239 5.20 11.26 -11.37
CA ALA A 239 6.46 12.01 -11.22
C ALA A 239 6.94 12.10 -9.77
N ALA A 240 6.36 11.29 -8.88
CA ALA A 240 6.63 11.35 -7.45
C ALA A 240 7.86 10.52 -7.06
N PRO A 241 8.62 10.92 -6.01
CA PRO A 241 9.61 10.03 -5.40
C PRO A 241 8.96 8.72 -4.94
N VAL A 242 9.74 7.61 -4.95
CA VAL A 242 9.25 6.26 -4.58
C VAL A 242 8.54 6.24 -3.22
N THR A 243 8.97 7.06 -2.27
CA THR A 243 8.35 7.19 -0.94
C THR A 243 6.91 7.71 -1.00
N ILE A 244 6.62 8.63 -1.92
CA ILE A 244 5.30 9.23 -2.14
C ILE A 244 4.47 8.36 -3.09
N GLN A 245 5.09 7.75 -4.10
CA GLN A 245 4.41 6.85 -5.02
C GLN A 245 3.73 5.68 -4.29
N ARG A 246 4.28 5.22 -3.16
CA ARG A 246 3.67 4.20 -2.27
C ARG A 246 2.32 4.62 -1.70
N LEU A 247 2.02 5.91 -1.60
CA LEU A 247 0.73 6.43 -1.14
C LEU A 247 -0.38 6.30 -2.20
N HIS A 248 -0.05 5.77 -3.37
CA HIS A 248 -0.92 5.67 -4.54
C HIS A 248 -1.20 4.21 -4.89
N TRP A 249 -2.38 3.99 -5.46
CA TRP A 249 -2.70 2.80 -6.22
C TRP A 249 -2.30 2.98 -7.69
N GLN A 250 -1.53 2.03 -8.21
CA GLN A 250 -1.19 1.98 -9.63
C GLN A 250 -2.27 1.20 -10.41
N PHE A 251 -2.91 1.86 -11.38
CA PHE A 251 -3.81 1.24 -12.35
C PHE A 251 -3.06 0.83 -13.62
N GLU A 252 -3.55 -0.23 -14.27
CA GLU A 252 -2.98 -0.71 -15.54
C GLU A 252 -3.09 0.33 -16.65
N LYS A 253 -4.19 1.08 -16.67
CA LYS A 253 -4.43 2.20 -17.58
C LYS A 253 -4.55 3.49 -16.78
N ALA A 254 -4.15 4.61 -17.39
CA ALA A 254 -4.36 5.92 -16.80
C ALA A 254 -5.86 6.19 -16.65
N VAL A 255 -6.26 6.66 -15.47
CA VAL A 255 -7.66 6.96 -15.12
C VAL A 255 -7.75 8.31 -14.42
N ASN A 256 -8.93 8.93 -14.40
CA ASN A 256 -9.23 10.10 -13.56
C ASN A 256 -10.39 9.82 -12.59
N LYS A 257 -10.88 8.58 -12.58
CA LYS A 257 -11.99 8.10 -11.79
C LYS A 257 -11.77 6.64 -11.47
N TYR A 258 -12.12 6.24 -10.25
CA TYR A 258 -12.05 4.86 -9.81
C TYR A 258 -13.13 4.56 -8.76
N TYR A 259 -13.37 3.29 -8.55
CA TYR A 259 -14.31 2.75 -7.59
C TYR A 259 -13.56 2.02 -6.49
N PHE A 260 -14.07 2.07 -5.27
CA PHE A 260 -13.44 1.43 -4.14
C PHE A 260 -14.46 1.05 -3.07
N SER A 261 -14.16 0.03 -2.27
CA SER A 261 -14.95 -0.33 -1.10
C SER A 261 -14.08 -0.26 0.15
N ILE A 262 -14.62 0.33 1.21
CA ILE A 262 -13.95 0.46 2.51
C ILE A 262 -14.81 -0.10 3.63
N GLU A 263 -14.14 -0.54 4.68
CA GLU A 263 -14.70 -0.80 5.99
C GLU A 263 -14.30 0.33 6.95
N GLY A 264 -15.22 0.71 7.84
CA GLY A 264 -15.03 1.79 8.81
C GLY A 264 -14.76 3.16 8.18
N ASP A 265 -14.22 4.09 8.98
CA ASP A 265 -13.81 5.43 8.53
C ASP A 265 -12.44 5.35 7.82
N TYR A 266 -12.44 4.72 6.64
CA TYR A 266 -11.22 4.41 5.88
C TYR A 266 -10.22 3.55 6.68
N SER A 267 -10.69 2.70 7.59
CA SER A 267 -9.80 1.83 8.37
C SER A 267 -9.25 0.69 7.53
N ARG A 268 -10.01 0.22 6.52
CA ARG A 268 -9.58 -0.85 5.63
C ARG A 268 -10.19 -0.74 4.23
N LEU A 269 -9.35 -0.71 3.20
CA LEU A 269 -9.66 -0.88 1.80
C LEU A 269 -9.92 -2.36 1.50
N LEU A 270 -11.12 -2.67 1.01
CA LEU A 270 -11.57 -4.02 0.66
C LEU A 270 -11.41 -4.32 -0.82
N ALA A 271 -11.63 -3.33 -1.68
CA ALA A 271 -11.50 -3.45 -3.13
C ALA A 271 -11.25 -2.07 -3.76
N ILE A 272 -10.58 -2.04 -4.91
CA ILE A 272 -10.35 -0.83 -5.71
C ILE A 272 -10.17 -1.22 -7.19
N ASP A 273 -10.86 -0.52 -8.09
CA ASP A 273 -10.82 -0.80 -9.52
C ASP A 273 -11.17 0.46 -10.33
N ALA A 274 -10.74 0.54 -11.58
CA ALA A 274 -11.17 1.56 -12.53
C ALA A 274 -12.64 1.37 -12.95
N ALA A 275 -13.14 0.14 -12.91
CA ALA A 275 -14.52 -0.21 -13.23
C ALA A 275 -15.38 -0.39 -11.95
N PRO A 276 -16.72 -0.29 -12.06
CA PRO A 276 -17.62 -0.59 -10.94
C PRO A 276 -17.41 -2.00 -10.38
N ILE A 277 -17.29 -2.10 -9.05
CA ILE A 277 -17.02 -3.35 -8.33
C ILE A 277 -18.35 -3.96 -7.90
N GLN A 278 -18.61 -5.19 -8.36
CA GLN A 278 -19.82 -5.94 -7.99
C GLN A 278 -19.67 -6.56 -6.59
N ASN A 279 -20.79 -6.78 -5.89
CA ASN A 279 -20.87 -7.42 -4.56
C ASN A 279 -20.23 -6.66 -3.39
N TYR A 280 -19.84 -5.39 -3.59
CA TYR A 280 -19.38 -4.52 -2.52
C TYR A 280 -20.28 -3.28 -2.42
N ASN A 281 -20.41 -2.75 -1.20
CA ASN A 281 -20.84 -1.36 -1.04
C ASN A 281 -19.69 -0.48 -1.52
N GLN A 282 -19.80 0.02 -2.76
CA GLN A 282 -18.74 0.78 -3.41
C GLN A 282 -18.99 2.28 -3.31
N HIS A 283 -17.89 3.01 -3.22
CA HIS A 283 -17.80 4.44 -3.39
C HIS A 283 -17.12 4.73 -4.72
N GLN A 284 -17.42 5.91 -5.28
CA GLN A 284 -16.77 6.41 -6.48
C GLN A 284 -15.90 7.61 -6.09
N PHE A 285 -14.67 7.61 -6.58
CA PHE A 285 -13.82 8.79 -6.57
C PHE A 285 -13.69 9.36 -8.00
N ASP A 286 -13.88 10.67 -8.15
CA ASP A 286 -13.81 11.37 -9.44
C ASP A 286 -12.91 12.61 -9.29
N PHE A 287 -11.65 12.46 -9.73
CA PHE A 287 -10.66 13.54 -9.68
C PHE A 287 -11.02 14.68 -10.63
N SER A 288 -11.70 14.40 -11.75
CA SER A 288 -12.14 15.45 -12.67
C SER A 288 -13.19 16.33 -12.00
N HIS A 289 -14.17 15.74 -11.30
CA HIS A 289 -15.15 16.51 -10.56
C HIS A 289 -14.50 17.34 -9.44
N TYR A 290 -13.60 16.72 -8.66
CA TYR A 290 -12.86 17.42 -7.61
C TYR A 290 -12.01 18.57 -8.15
N GLY A 291 -11.31 18.33 -9.27
CA GLY A 291 -10.51 19.33 -10.00
C GLY A 291 -11.34 20.52 -10.45
N LYS A 292 -12.51 20.29 -11.02
CA LYS A 292 -13.43 21.37 -11.43
C LYS A 292 -13.87 22.23 -10.26
N THR A 293 -14.07 21.64 -9.07
CA THR A 293 -14.38 22.41 -7.86
C THR A 293 -13.20 23.30 -7.46
N LEU A 294 -11.97 22.78 -7.47
CA LEU A 294 -10.77 23.56 -7.16
C LEU A 294 -10.47 24.64 -8.22
N ASN A 295 -10.65 24.33 -9.50
CA ASN A 295 -10.44 25.27 -10.59
C ASN A 295 -11.35 26.50 -10.47
N LYS A 296 -12.62 26.33 -10.10
CA LYS A 296 -13.52 27.46 -9.81
C LYS A 296 -12.96 28.38 -8.71
N ILE A 297 -12.33 27.80 -7.68
CA ILE A 297 -11.71 28.57 -6.60
C ILE A 297 -10.50 29.33 -7.14
N TYR A 298 -9.62 28.67 -7.89
CA TYR A 298 -8.42 29.30 -8.46
C TYR A 298 -8.75 30.40 -9.48
N GLU A 299 -9.77 30.20 -10.32
CA GLU A 299 -10.24 31.20 -11.29
C GLU A 299 -10.85 32.43 -10.60
N ALA A 300 -11.62 32.22 -9.53
CA ALA A 300 -12.23 33.31 -8.78
C ALA A 300 -11.25 34.07 -7.87
N ASN A 301 -10.10 33.49 -7.56
CA ASN A 301 -9.11 34.01 -6.61
C ASN A 301 -7.69 33.83 -7.17
N SER A 302 -7.30 34.63 -8.16
CA SER A 302 -6.04 34.46 -8.89
C SER A 302 -4.79 34.46 -7.99
N TRP A 303 -4.81 35.28 -6.93
CA TRP A 303 -3.74 35.35 -5.92
C TRP A 303 -3.46 34.00 -5.23
N LEU A 304 -4.48 33.15 -5.06
CA LEU A 304 -4.31 31.82 -4.48
C LEU A 304 -3.56 30.91 -5.45
N LYS A 305 -3.91 30.98 -6.73
CA LYS A 305 -3.26 30.19 -7.77
C LYS A 305 -1.79 30.58 -7.91
N GLU A 306 -1.49 31.88 -7.94
CA GLU A 306 -0.12 32.41 -8.02
C GLU A 306 0.75 31.90 -6.87
N ASP A 307 0.26 31.95 -5.63
CA ASP A 307 0.99 31.42 -4.48
C ASP A 307 1.20 29.89 -4.57
N PHE A 308 0.21 29.15 -5.06
CA PHE A 308 0.32 27.70 -5.22
C PHE A 308 1.30 27.30 -6.33
N ASP A 309 1.33 28.07 -7.43
CA ASP A 309 2.30 27.91 -8.50
C ASP A 309 3.73 28.16 -8.00
N LEU A 310 3.94 29.19 -7.17
CA LEU A 310 5.23 29.47 -6.52
C LEU A 310 5.66 28.34 -5.57
N LEU A 311 4.73 27.73 -4.85
CA LEU A 311 4.99 26.58 -3.98
C LEU A 311 5.19 25.27 -4.76
N GLY A 312 4.90 25.26 -6.06
CA GLY A 312 4.98 24.07 -6.92
C GLY A 312 3.88 23.05 -6.64
N TYR A 313 2.75 23.48 -6.08
CA TYR A 313 1.60 22.60 -5.83
C TYR A 313 0.87 22.27 -7.13
N TYR A 314 0.46 21.02 -7.22
CA TYR A 314 -0.18 20.51 -8.41
C TYR A 314 -1.67 20.88 -8.45
N HIS A 315 -2.15 21.37 -9.59
CA HIS A 315 -3.52 21.88 -9.73
C HIS A 315 -4.31 21.34 -10.94
N ASP A 316 -3.77 20.41 -11.74
CA ASP A 316 -4.43 19.88 -12.96
C ASP A 316 -4.99 18.45 -12.78
N PHE A 317 -6.13 18.34 -12.09
CA PHE A 317 -6.75 17.05 -11.75
C PHE A 317 -7.62 16.44 -12.86
N GLU A 318 -7.74 17.09 -14.02
CA GLU A 318 -8.60 16.59 -15.10
C GLU A 318 -7.92 15.51 -15.94
N LYS A 319 -6.58 15.51 -15.96
CA LYS A 319 -5.78 14.54 -16.69
C LYS A 319 -5.91 13.12 -16.09
N PRO A 320 -5.90 12.07 -16.93
CA PRO A 320 -5.82 10.70 -16.46
C PRO A 320 -4.39 10.36 -16.03
N HIS A 321 -4.25 9.64 -14.91
CA HIS A 321 -2.98 9.23 -14.31
C HIS A 321 -2.96 7.74 -14.00
N HIS A 322 -1.80 7.09 -14.13
CA HIS A 322 -1.65 5.68 -13.75
C HIS A 322 -1.65 5.50 -12.24
N TYR A 323 -1.20 6.51 -11.50
CA TYR A 323 -1.16 6.48 -10.05
C TYR A 323 -2.21 7.40 -9.46
N GLN A 324 -3.10 6.86 -8.65
CA GLN A 324 -4.14 7.61 -7.93
C GLN A 324 -3.92 7.47 -6.43
N LEU A 325 -4.19 8.51 -5.64
CA LEU A 325 -4.08 8.40 -4.18
C LEU A 325 -4.97 7.28 -3.63
N LEU A 326 -4.45 6.57 -2.62
CA LEU A 326 -5.28 5.64 -1.85
C LEU A 326 -6.43 6.41 -1.17
N PRO A 327 -7.66 5.86 -1.10
CA PRO A 327 -8.83 6.61 -0.62
C PRO A 327 -8.66 7.25 0.75
N GLY A 328 -8.09 6.54 1.73
CA GLY A 328 -7.87 7.09 3.07
C GLY A 328 -6.70 8.07 3.12
N ILE A 329 -5.69 7.95 2.25
CA ILE A 329 -4.66 8.97 2.10
C ILE A 329 -5.27 10.24 1.51
N PHE A 330 -6.08 10.12 0.45
CA PHE A 330 -6.77 11.27 -0.13
C PHE A 330 -7.64 11.97 0.93
N ASN A 331 -8.48 11.21 1.64
CA ASN A 331 -9.45 11.78 2.56
C ASN A 331 -8.82 12.35 3.85
N ASN A 332 -7.88 11.62 4.47
CA ASN A 332 -7.39 11.94 5.82
C ASN A 332 -6.02 12.61 5.83
N PHE A 333 -5.34 12.72 4.68
CA PHE A 333 -3.98 13.27 4.60
C PHE A 333 -3.87 14.39 3.56
N TYR A 334 -4.24 14.12 2.30
CA TYR A 334 -4.16 15.12 1.23
C TYR A 334 -5.15 16.28 1.41
N ARG A 335 -6.46 15.99 1.60
CA ARG A 335 -7.49 17.03 1.72
C ARG A 335 -7.24 17.99 2.88
N PRO A 336 -6.93 17.52 4.11
CA PRO A 336 -6.58 18.42 5.22
C PRO A 336 -5.38 19.32 4.87
N ALA A 337 -4.30 18.73 4.34
CA ALA A 337 -3.09 19.47 3.96
C ALA A 337 -3.41 20.59 2.96
N LEU A 338 -4.23 20.30 1.95
CA LEU A 338 -4.63 21.28 0.96
C LEU A 338 -5.44 22.41 1.63
N SER A 339 -6.46 22.08 2.42
CA SER A 339 -7.34 23.08 3.03
C SER A 339 -6.62 23.99 4.02
N GLU A 340 -5.63 23.45 4.75
CA GLU A 340 -4.79 24.21 5.68
C GLU A 340 -3.86 25.17 4.96
N GLU A 341 -3.22 24.72 3.88
CA GLU A 341 -2.36 25.60 3.07
C GLU A 341 -3.17 26.71 2.37
N VAL A 342 -4.37 26.40 1.86
CA VAL A 342 -5.25 27.42 1.29
C VAL A 342 -5.61 28.50 2.34
N PHE A 343 -5.91 28.10 3.58
CA PHE A 343 -6.20 29.05 4.65
C PHE A 343 -5.01 29.96 4.96
N LYS A 344 -3.79 29.42 5.01
CA LYS A 344 -2.58 30.23 5.21
C LYS A 344 -2.42 31.29 4.12
N VAL A 345 -2.71 30.94 2.87
CA VAL A 345 -2.68 31.89 1.75
C VAL A 345 -3.80 32.94 1.85
N ILE A 346 -5.01 32.56 2.27
CA ILE A 346 -6.09 33.53 2.56
C ILE A 346 -5.62 34.54 3.62
N CYS A 347 -5.06 34.08 4.74
CA CYS A 347 -4.57 34.97 5.79
C CYS A 347 -3.47 35.89 5.28
N LYS A 348 -2.51 35.38 4.50
CA LYS A 348 -1.46 36.19 3.87
C LYS A 348 -2.05 37.27 2.96
N TYR A 349 -3.03 36.93 2.13
CA TYR A 349 -3.73 37.89 1.25
C TYR A 349 -4.45 38.99 2.04
N LEU A 350 -5.01 38.64 3.20
CA LEU A 350 -5.68 39.59 4.12
C LEU A 350 -4.71 40.33 5.06
N GLY A 351 -3.39 40.13 4.94
CA GLY A 351 -2.41 40.74 5.85
C GLY A 351 -2.40 40.16 7.28
N ILE A 352 -3.08 39.04 7.50
CA ILE A 352 -3.19 38.36 8.79
C ILE A 352 -2.05 37.37 8.96
N LYS A 353 -1.31 37.52 10.07
CA LYS A 353 -0.22 36.61 10.40
C LYS A 353 -0.73 35.31 11.01
N VAL A 354 -0.37 34.19 10.39
CA VAL A 354 -0.62 32.84 10.90
C VAL A 354 0.57 32.37 11.73
N TYR A 355 0.29 31.78 12.88
CA TYR A 355 1.32 31.21 13.75
C TYR A 355 1.16 29.68 13.84
N PRO A 356 2.25 28.91 13.72
CA PRO A 356 2.20 27.47 13.96
C PRO A 356 1.96 27.20 15.44
N MET A 357 1.35 26.06 15.77
CA MET A 357 1.22 25.60 17.15
C MET A 357 2.60 25.43 17.81
N ALA A 358 2.65 25.59 19.13
CA ALA A 358 3.86 25.28 19.89
C ALA A 358 4.23 23.81 19.75
N ASP A 359 5.50 23.46 19.95
CA ASP A 359 5.99 22.11 19.72
C ASP A 359 5.25 21.04 20.55
N ASN A 360 4.90 21.36 21.79
CA ASN A 360 4.11 20.51 22.69
C ASN A 360 2.60 20.51 22.39
N GLU A 361 2.14 21.34 21.46
CA GLU A 361 0.74 21.47 21.02
C GLU A 361 0.58 21.09 19.53
N PHE A 362 1.64 20.57 18.92
CA PHE A 362 1.69 20.23 17.51
C PHE A 362 0.55 19.28 17.12
N GLU A 363 -0.19 19.59 16.05
CA GLU A 363 -1.36 18.83 15.56
C GLU A 363 -2.53 18.71 16.55
N LEU A 364 -2.55 19.47 17.66
CA LEU A 364 -3.77 19.64 18.44
C LEU A 364 -4.78 20.51 17.66
N PHE A 365 -4.30 21.59 17.07
CA PHE A 365 -5.02 22.46 16.14
C PHE A 365 -4.11 22.79 14.95
N ASP A 366 -4.67 23.29 13.85
CA ASP A 366 -3.91 23.44 12.61
C ASP A 366 -2.98 24.65 12.67
N CYS A 367 -3.44 25.72 13.31
CA CYS A 367 -2.66 26.92 13.62
C CYS A 367 -3.35 27.78 14.70
N TYR A 368 -2.74 28.91 15.02
CA TYR A 368 -3.40 29.96 15.78
C TYR A 368 -3.22 31.33 15.16
N LEU A 369 -4.20 32.20 15.39
CA LEU A 369 -4.17 33.62 15.06
C LEU A 369 -4.08 34.44 16.35
N GLN A 370 -3.66 35.69 16.22
CA GLN A 370 -3.65 36.65 17.32
C GLN A 370 -4.60 37.80 17.02
N THR A 371 -5.49 38.09 17.97
CA THR A 371 -6.36 39.27 17.91
C THR A 371 -5.52 40.56 18.07
N LYS A 372 -6.15 41.71 17.83
CA LYS A 372 -5.51 43.03 18.05
C LYS A 372 -4.94 43.20 19.46
N ASP A 373 -5.59 42.63 20.46
CA ASP A 373 -5.15 42.62 21.86
C ASP A 373 -4.23 41.44 22.21
N LYS A 374 -3.66 40.78 21.19
CA LYS A 374 -2.69 39.67 21.28
C LYS A 374 -3.21 38.39 21.94
N LYS A 375 -4.53 38.21 22.03
CA LYS A 375 -5.12 36.95 22.49
C LYS A 375 -5.04 35.92 21.38
N LYS A 376 -4.70 34.68 21.74
CA LYS A 376 -4.65 33.57 20.80
C LYS A 376 -6.06 33.07 20.51
N VAL A 377 -6.33 32.76 19.26
CA VAL A 377 -7.50 32.00 18.82
C VAL A 377 -6.98 30.83 18.01
N PHE A 378 -7.28 29.61 18.47
CA PHE A 378 -6.92 28.40 17.75
C PHE A 378 -7.81 28.21 16.53
N VAL A 379 -7.28 27.65 15.45
CA VAL A 379 -8.02 27.42 14.21
C VAL A 379 -7.99 25.93 13.88
N ASP A 380 -9.16 25.39 13.52
CA ASP A 380 -9.35 23.99 13.15
C ASP A 380 -10.17 23.93 11.86
N ILE A 381 -9.48 23.66 10.77
CA ILE A 381 -9.96 23.62 9.41
C ILE A 381 -10.56 22.26 9.13
N LYS A 382 -11.72 22.27 8.51
CA LYS A 382 -12.45 21.08 8.12
C LYS A 382 -12.70 21.08 6.63
N ASP A 383 -12.75 19.90 6.06
CA ASP A 383 -13.21 19.71 4.68
C ASP A 383 -14.33 18.67 4.70
N TYR A 384 -15.45 19.02 5.34
CA TYR A 384 -16.63 18.18 5.34
C TYR A 384 -17.35 18.27 4.00
N ASN A 385 -17.91 17.15 3.56
CA ASN A 385 -18.78 17.06 2.39
C ASN A 385 -20.10 16.33 2.77
N GLU A 386 -21.07 16.37 1.87
CA GLU A 386 -22.42 15.81 2.09
C GLU A 386 -22.48 14.26 2.05
N ILE A 387 -21.35 13.60 1.78
CA ILE A 387 -21.29 12.15 1.52
C ILE A 387 -20.99 11.36 2.81
N THR A 388 -20.29 11.96 3.78
CA THR A 388 -19.95 11.31 5.05
C THR A 388 -21.07 11.48 6.07
N ASN A 389 -21.45 10.44 6.82
CA ASN A 389 -22.34 10.57 7.98
C ASN A 389 -21.84 11.71 8.89
N ALA A 390 -22.61 12.81 8.96
CA ALA A 390 -22.20 14.00 9.69
C ALA A 390 -21.99 13.62 11.16
N THR A 391 -20.78 13.85 11.66
CA THR A 391 -20.57 13.91 13.10
C THR A 391 -21.34 15.12 13.61
N GLU A 392 -22.11 14.95 14.69
CA GLU A 392 -22.84 16.08 15.28
C GLU A 392 -21.84 17.12 15.82
N GLN A 393 -22.19 18.40 15.72
CA GLN A 393 -21.38 19.51 16.24
C GLN A 393 -20.99 19.31 17.71
N THR A 394 -21.87 18.72 18.50
CA THR A 394 -21.63 18.34 19.90
C THR A 394 -20.43 17.40 20.06
N GLU A 395 -20.30 16.39 19.19
CA GLU A 395 -19.17 15.46 19.20
C GLU A 395 -17.89 16.11 18.65
N VAL A 396 -18.00 17.04 17.69
CA VAL A 396 -16.86 17.86 17.23
C VAL A 396 -16.33 18.71 18.39
N PHE A 397 -17.21 19.44 19.08
CA PHE A 397 -16.84 20.29 20.22
C PHE A 397 -16.32 19.46 21.39
N LYS A 398 -16.87 18.28 21.65
CA LYS A 398 -16.35 17.36 22.67
C LYS A 398 -14.91 16.93 22.35
N LYS A 399 -14.60 16.56 21.10
CA LYS A 399 -13.22 16.27 20.68
C LYS A 399 -12.32 17.48 20.81
N ALA A 400 -12.82 18.67 20.51
CA ALA A 400 -12.07 19.91 20.66
C ALA A 400 -11.76 20.26 22.13
N ARG A 401 -12.71 20.03 23.05
CA ARG A 401 -12.45 20.18 24.49
C ARG A 401 -11.35 19.23 24.98
N LEU A 402 -11.30 17.99 24.46
CA LEU A 402 -10.20 17.06 24.75
C LEU A 402 -8.86 17.55 24.20
N LYS A 403 -8.83 18.17 23.00
CA LYS A 403 -7.64 18.81 22.44
C LYS A 403 -7.19 20.01 23.30
N LEU A 404 -8.12 20.88 23.67
CA LEU A 404 -7.88 22.06 24.52
C LEU A 404 -7.31 21.68 25.89
N ALA A 405 -7.75 20.58 26.48
CA ALA A 405 -7.22 20.09 27.75
C ALA A 405 -5.72 19.74 27.69
N ASN A 406 -5.17 19.51 26.49
CA ASN A 406 -3.74 19.28 26.27
C ASN A 406 -2.99 20.54 25.79
N CYS A 407 -3.69 21.66 25.62
CA CYS A 407 -3.07 22.94 25.33
C CYS A 407 -2.64 23.63 26.63
N THR A 408 -1.62 24.47 26.54
CA THR A 408 -1.10 25.30 27.64
C THR A 408 -2.09 26.37 28.08
N GLU A 409 -2.90 26.85 27.16
CA GLU A 409 -3.89 27.91 27.36
C GLU A 409 -5.27 27.46 26.89
N ASN A 410 -6.31 27.81 27.65
CA ASN A 410 -7.70 27.52 27.28
C ASN A 410 -8.26 28.60 26.35
N ASN A 411 -7.74 28.67 25.12
CA ASN A 411 -8.11 29.69 24.13
C ASN A 411 -9.35 29.29 23.32
N PRO A 412 -10.12 30.27 22.80
CA PRO A 412 -11.22 29.97 21.90
C PRO A 412 -10.73 29.27 20.61
N VAL A 413 -11.61 28.46 20.02
CA VAL A 413 -11.31 27.72 18.78
C VAL A 413 -12.27 28.17 17.68
N TYR A 414 -11.74 28.44 16.50
CA TYR A 414 -12.49 28.77 15.30
C TYR A 414 -12.47 27.59 14.31
N PHE A 415 -13.63 26.94 14.15
CA PHE A 415 -13.84 25.91 13.14
C PHE A 415 -14.21 26.52 11.80
N ILE A 416 -13.48 26.18 10.74
CA ILE A 416 -13.71 26.73 9.41
C ILE A 416 -13.82 25.60 8.40
N ASN A 417 -14.98 25.44 7.75
CA ASN A 417 -15.09 24.48 6.66
C ASN A 417 -14.48 25.03 5.37
N PHE A 418 -13.86 24.18 4.57
CA PHE A 418 -13.21 24.56 3.31
C PHE A 418 -14.24 24.95 2.23
N ARG A 419 -15.29 24.14 2.08
CA ARG A 419 -16.31 24.28 1.00
C ARG A 419 -17.68 24.62 1.56
N GLN A 420 -18.46 25.37 0.79
CA GLN A 420 -19.88 25.56 1.06
C GLN A 420 -20.62 24.22 0.96
N LEU A 421 -21.28 23.85 2.07
CA LEU A 421 -22.27 22.78 2.10
C LEU A 421 -23.57 23.28 1.46
N GLN A 422 -24.39 22.37 0.91
CA GLN A 422 -25.70 22.75 0.42
C GLN A 422 -26.51 23.43 1.53
N PRO A 423 -27.05 24.63 1.26
CA PRO A 423 -27.88 25.36 2.20
C PRO A 423 -29.05 24.53 2.70
N ASN A 424 -29.31 24.55 4.00
CA ASN A 424 -30.36 23.79 4.68
C ASN A 424 -30.22 22.26 4.56
N SER A 425 -29.07 21.76 4.11
CA SER A 425 -28.79 20.34 4.19
C SER A 425 -28.78 19.89 5.66
N LYS A 426 -29.19 18.64 5.92
CA LYS A 426 -29.07 18.03 7.25
C LYS A 426 -27.64 18.12 7.80
N TYR A 427 -26.64 18.22 6.93
CA TYR A 427 -25.23 18.33 7.26
C TYR A 427 -24.85 19.72 7.78
N GLU A 428 -25.25 20.78 7.08
CA GLU A 428 -24.99 22.16 7.51
C GLU A 428 -25.63 22.42 8.89
N GLN A 429 -26.89 22.01 9.06
CA GLN A 429 -27.61 22.14 10.32
C GLN A 429 -26.94 21.37 11.46
N LYS A 430 -26.37 20.19 11.20
CA LYS A 430 -25.73 19.37 12.23
C LYS A 430 -24.36 19.90 12.68
N LEU A 431 -23.63 20.62 11.83
CA LEU A 431 -22.23 21.00 12.08
C LEU A 431 -22.06 22.48 12.45
N PHE A 432 -22.91 23.36 11.91
CA PHE A 432 -22.73 24.81 11.97
C PHE A 432 -23.98 25.54 12.46
N SER A 433 -24.85 24.86 13.20
CA SER A 433 -25.93 25.53 13.92
C SER A 433 -25.34 26.55 14.90
N PRO A 434 -25.87 27.79 14.95
CA PRO A 434 -25.46 28.77 15.94
C PRO A 434 -25.65 28.23 17.35
N GLN A 435 -24.56 28.11 18.11
CA GLN A 435 -24.60 27.84 19.54
C GLN A 435 -24.05 29.04 20.31
N SER A 436 -24.56 29.25 21.52
CA SER A 436 -24.11 30.29 22.44
C SER A 436 -22.82 29.92 23.21
N ASP A 437 -22.02 28.98 22.70
CA ASP A 437 -20.76 28.57 23.33
C ASP A 437 -19.65 29.56 22.95
N ARG A 438 -19.30 30.45 23.89
CA ARG A 438 -18.26 31.48 23.70
C ARG A 438 -16.85 30.89 23.51
N GLN A 439 -16.65 29.58 23.74
CA GLN A 439 -15.38 28.90 23.50
C GLN A 439 -15.19 28.51 22.02
N PHE A 440 -16.29 28.31 21.28
CA PHE A 440 -16.24 27.73 19.93
C PHE A 440 -16.97 28.59 18.91
N PHE A 441 -16.21 29.05 17.92
CA PHE A 441 -16.74 29.79 16.78
C PHE A 441 -16.76 28.89 15.56
N THR A 442 -17.73 29.09 14.67
CA THR A 442 -17.82 28.30 13.45
C THR A 442 -18.06 29.15 12.21
N CYS A 443 -17.40 28.80 11.11
CA CYS A 443 -17.65 29.32 9.77
C CYS A 443 -18.03 28.15 8.85
N SER A 444 -19.19 28.28 8.20
CA SER A 444 -19.74 27.23 7.34
C SER A 444 -18.95 26.99 6.07
N SER A 445 -18.12 27.95 5.62
CA SER A 445 -17.27 27.80 4.42
C SER A 445 -16.24 28.92 4.22
N MET A 446 -15.05 28.56 3.72
CA MET A 446 -14.07 29.48 3.15
C MET A 446 -14.50 29.98 1.78
N PHE A 447 -15.00 29.08 0.93
CA PHE A 447 -15.42 29.42 -0.43
C PHE A 447 -16.89 29.12 -0.65
N LEU A 448 -17.56 30.03 -1.37
CA LEU A 448 -18.92 29.84 -1.85
C LEU A 448 -18.95 28.82 -3.01
N ALA A 449 -20.13 28.34 -3.37
CA ALA A 449 -20.32 27.36 -4.44
C ALA A 449 -19.81 27.81 -5.83
N ASN A 450 -19.70 29.13 -6.04
CA ASN A 450 -19.11 29.72 -7.24
C ASN A 450 -17.59 29.90 -7.18
N GLY A 451 -16.93 29.42 -6.12
CA GLY A 451 -15.49 29.48 -5.91
C GLY A 451 -14.98 30.78 -5.26
N LYS A 452 -15.80 31.83 -5.14
CA LYS A 452 -15.36 33.10 -4.52
C LYS A 452 -15.09 32.92 -3.03
N LEU A 453 -14.06 33.61 -2.53
CA LEU A 453 -13.83 33.74 -1.09
C LEU A 453 -15.09 34.28 -0.40
N ASN A 454 -15.50 33.63 0.68
CA ASN A 454 -16.65 34.03 1.47
C ASN A 454 -16.38 35.38 2.14
N SER A 455 -17.11 36.42 1.71
CA SER A 455 -16.92 37.79 2.20
C SER A 455 -17.21 37.91 3.70
N GLN A 456 -18.10 37.08 4.25
CA GLN A 456 -18.37 37.09 5.69
C GLN A 456 -17.19 36.50 6.48
N LEU A 457 -16.54 35.46 5.97
CA LEU A 457 -15.30 34.94 6.57
C LEU A 457 -14.21 36.01 6.53
N ALA A 458 -13.97 36.60 5.35
CA ALA A 458 -12.93 37.62 5.19
C ALA A 458 -13.18 38.81 6.13
N LYS A 459 -14.42 39.30 6.20
CA LYS A 459 -14.80 40.38 7.13
C LYS A 459 -14.55 39.99 8.58
N ASN A 460 -15.00 38.80 9.02
CA ASN A 460 -14.76 38.35 10.40
C ASN A 460 -13.27 38.27 10.70
N LEU A 461 -12.47 37.71 9.79
CA LEU A 461 -11.02 37.61 9.98
C LEU A 461 -10.38 38.98 10.14
N LEU A 462 -10.74 39.96 9.32
CA LEU A 462 -10.26 41.34 9.44
C LEU A 462 -10.72 41.96 10.77
N ASP A 463 -12.03 41.95 11.05
CA ASP A 463 -12.61 42.58 12.24
C ASP A 463 -11.97 42.09 13.56
N TYR A 464 -11.59 40.80 13.63
CA TYR A 464 -11.01 40.20 14.84
C TYR A 464 -9.48 40.22 14.91
N PHE A 465 -8.77 40.17 13.78
CA PHE A 465 -7.32 39.90 13.76
C PHE A 465 -6.45 40.99 13.12
N GLU A 466 -7.04 41.98 12.44
CA GLU A 466 -6.35 43.18 11.90
C GLU A 466 -7.02 44.45 12.42
#